data_AF-A0A651DI48-F1
#
_entry.id   AF-A0A651DI48-F1
#
_cell.length_a   1.000
_cell.length_b   1.000
_cell.length_c   1.000
_cell.angle_alpha   90.00
_cell.angle_beta   90.00
_cell.angle_gamma   90.00
#
_symmetry.space_group_name_H-M   'P 1'
#
loop_
_entity.id
_entity.type
_entity.pdbx_description
1 polymer ?
#
loop_
_entity_poly.entity_id
_entity_poly.type
_entity_poly.pdbx_seq_one_letter_code
_entity_poly.pdbx_strand_id
1 'polypeptide(L)'
;EKQDKDPLSVLHYYRQLIALRQNNQVFIEGDYTLYEAEHRHLYVYTRSLATDLVLVVGNHRSKPTRFTMPKALKDVPLKRVLTNVEHGPDDPVDVLKPFEVRVYQRR
;
A
#
# COMPACT_ATOMS: atom_id res chain seq x y z
N GLU A 1 22.27 5.93 13.32
CA GLU A 1 23.22 4.79 13.25
C GLU A 1 22.54 3.40 13.22
N LYS A 2 21.81 2.93 14.26
CA LYS A 2 21.22 1.57 14.21
C LYS A 2 20.17 1.37 13.10
N GLN A 3 19.32 2.37 12.84
CA GLN A 3 18.30 2.29 11.78
C GLN A 3 18.89 2.42 10.37
N ASP A 4 20.04 3.08 10.20
CA ASP A 4 20.68 3.26 8.89
C ASP A 4 21.21 1.97 8.27
N LYS A 5 21.35 0.90 9.07
CA LYS A 5 21.84 -0.41 8.61
C LYS A 5 20.75 -1.48 8.58
N ASP A 6 19.59 -1.20 9.15
CA ASP A 6 18.47 -2.14 9.22
C ASP A 6 17.50 -1.88 8.04
N PRO A 7 17.43 -2.78 7.04
CA PRO A 7 16.60 -2.60 5.86
C PRO A 7 15.10 -2.57 6.17
N LEU A 8 14.68 -3.07 7.34
CA LEU A 8 13.29 -3.06 7.82
C LEU A 8 13.00 -1.91 8.79
N SER A 9 13.98 -1.04 9.02
CA SER A 9 13.77 0.13 9.87
C SER A 9 12.76 1.09 9.29
N VAL A 10 12.10 1.84 10.18
CA VAL A 10 11.23 2.96 9.84
C VAL A 10 11.94 3.93 8.88
N LEU A 11 13.22 4.23 9.12
CA LEU A 11 14.01 5.13 8.27
C LEU A 11 14.13 4.63 6.83
N HIS A 12 14.45 3.35 6.63
CA HIS A 12 14.53 2.75 5.29
C HIS A 12 13.17 2.75 4.59
N TYR A 13 12.09 2.46 5.31
CA TYR A 13 10.75 2.56 4.77
C TYR A 13 10.43 3.98 4.29
N TYR A 14 10.74 5.01 5.08
CA TYR A 14 10.52 6.40 4.68
C TYR A 14 11.39 6.82 3.47
N ARG A 15 12.64 6.37 3.38
CA ARG A 15 13.48 6.59 2.20
C ARG A 15 12.83 6.02 0.93
N GLN A 16 12.32 4.79 0.99
CA GLN A 16 11.60 4.16 -0.12
C GLN A 16 10.29 4.90 -0.46
N LEU A 17 9.52 5.32 0.55
CA LEU A 17 8.27 6.06 0.36
C LEU A 17 8.50 7.43 -0.31
N ILE A 18 9.52 8.17 0.13
CA ILE A 18 9.88 9.47 -0.44
C ILE A 18 10.35 9.29 -1.89
N ALA A 19 11.23 8.32 -2.14
CA ALA A 19 11.69 8.02 -3.50
C ALA A 19 10.53 7.61 -4.41
N LEU A 20 9.59 6.80 -3.92
CA LEU A 20 8.39 6.41 -4.66
C LEU A 20 7.52 7.63 -5.01
N ARG A 21 7.33 8.55 -4.06
CA ARG A 21 6.58 9.80 -4.29
C ARG A 21 7.26 10.71 -5.31
N GLN A 22 8.58 10.87 -5.22
CA GLN A 22 9.34 11.78 -6.09
C GLN A 22 9.37 11.30 -7.54
N ASN A 23 9.39 9.99 -7.76
CA ASN A 23 9.47 9.39 -9.09
C ASN A 23 8.09 9.16 -9.73
N ASN A 24 6.99 9.55 -9.09
CA ASN A 24 5.66 9.26 -9.59
C ASN A 24 4.64 10.36 -9.26
N GLN A 25 4.26 11.12 -10.29
CA GLN A 25 3.39 12.29 -10.22
C GLN A 25 1.97 11.96 -9.73
N VAL A 26 1.51 10.70 -9.89
CA VAL A 26 0.20 10.26 -9.36
C VAL A 26 0.07 10.44 -7.85
N PHE A 27 1.17 10.40 -7.10
CA PHE A 27 1.13 10.64 -5.67
C PHE A 27 0.95 12.12 -5.33
N ILE A 28 1.29 13.02 -6.25
CA ILE A 28 1.29 14.47 -6.05
C ILE A 28 -0.03 15.06 -6.56
N GLU A 29 -0.40 14.73 -7.79
CA GLU A 29 -1.51 15.35 -8.52
C GLU A 29 -2.68 14.39 -8.79
N GLY A 30 -2.53 13.10 -8.47
CA GLY A 30 -3.56 12.12 -8.76
C GLY A 30 -4.80 12.28 -7.90
N ASP A 31 -5.96 12.13 -8.55
CA ASP A 31 -7.28 12.18 -7.92
C ASP A 31 -7.44 11.06 -6.89
N TYR A 32 -7.94 11.42 -5.72
CA TYR A 32 -8.15 10.49 -4.61
C TYR A 32 -9.55 9.86 -4.67
N THR A 33 -9.64 8.54 -4.51
CA THR A 33 -10.92 7.81 -4.35
C THR A 33 -10.85 6.82 -3.20
N LEU A 34 -11.80 6.91 -2.26
CA LEU A 34 -11.93 6.02 -1.11
C LEU A 34 -12.95 4.90 -1.39
N TYR A 35 -12.63 3.65 -1.04
CA TYR A 35 -13.52 2.50 -1.30
C TYR A 35 -14.23 1.99 -0.03
N GLU A 36 -13.53 1.93 1.09
CA GLU A 36 -14.00 1.27 2.32
C GLU A 36 -14.21 2.29 3.44
N ALA A 37 -14.97 3.36 3.16
CA ALA A 37 -15.12 4.49 4.07
C ALA A 37 -15.69 4.10 5.45
N GLU A 38 -16.54 3.07 5.50
CA GLU A 38 -17.17 2.58 6.73
C GLU A 38 -16.33 1.51 7.44
N HIS A 39 -15.27 0.99 6.81
CA HIS A 39 -14.48 -0.09 7.37
C HIS A 39 -13.60 0.43 8.51
N ARG A 40 -13.96 0.09 9.76
CA ARG A 40 -13.34 0.60 11.00
C ARG A 40 -11.83 0.41 11.13
N HIS A 41 -11.25 -0.50 10.36
CA HIS A 41 -9.83 -0.91 10.47
C HIS A 41 -9.05 -0.88 9.17
N LEU A 42 -9.70 -0.73 8.02
CA LEU A 42 -9.01 -0.76 6.73
C LEU A 42 -9.15 0.61 6.11
N TYR A 43 -8.03 1.14 5.64
CA TYR A 43 -7.99 2.37 4.89
C TYR A 43 -7.57 2.04 3.46
N VAL A 44 -8.53 2.09 2.54
CA VAL A 44 -8.38 1.60 1.16
C VAL A 44 -8.74 2.71 0.19
N TYR A 45 -7.75 3.20 -0.54
CA TYR A 45 -7.98 4.27 -1.50
C TYR A 45 -7.08 4.13 -2.72
N THR A 46 -7.49 4.76 -3.82
CA THR A 46 -6.66 4.93 -4.99
C THR A 46 -6.22 6.37 -5.18
N ARG A 47 -5.11 6.53 -5.89
CA ARG A 47 -4.79 7.75 -6.61
C ARG A 47 -4.64 7.45 -8.10
N SER A 48 -5.25 8.27 -8.94
CA SER A 48 -5.20 8.11 -10.40
C SER A 48 -4.85 9.41 -11.11
N LEU A 49 -4.00 9.33 -12.13
CA LEU A 49 -3.60 10.48 -12.96
C LEU A 49 -3.36 9.99 -14.38
N ALA A 50 -4.19 10.43 -15.33
CA ALA A 50 -4.18 9.92 -16.71
C ALA A 50 -4.22 8.39 -16.75
N THR A 51 -3.11 7.75 -17.14
CA THR A 51 -2.96 6.30 -17.15
C THR A 51 -2.43 5.74 -15.83
N ASP A 52 -1.80 6.52 -14.97
CA ASP A 52 -1.28 5.99 -13.71
C ASP A 52 -2.39 5.72 -12.70
N LEU A 53 -2.23 4.61 -11.98
CA LEU A 53 -3.12 4.22 -10.90
C LEU A 53 -2.30 3.56 -9.80
N VAL A 54 -2.53 4.04 -8.59
CA VAL A 54 -1.99 3.49 -7.35
C VAL A 54 -3.14 3.09 -6.44
N LEU A 55 -3.06 1.91 -5.84
CA LEU A 55 -3.93 1.45 -4.76
C LEU A 55 -3.11 1.41 -3.47
N VAL A 56 -3.61 2.05 -2.42
CA VAL A 56 -3.06 2.00 -1.07
C VAL A 56 -4.04 1.28 -0.16
N VAL A 57 -3.53 0.30 0.60
CA VAL A 57 -4.31 -0.50 1.53
C VAL A 57 -3.58 -0.51 2.87
N GLY A 58 -4.20 0.00 3.93
CA GLY A 58 -3.63 0.04 5.27
C GLY A 58 -4.53 -0.62 6.32
N ASN A 59 -3.94 -1.39 7.24
CA ASN A 59 -4.61 -1.97 8.39
C ASN A 59 -4.30 -1.14 9.64
N HIS A 60 -5.26 -0.39 10.17
CA HIS A 60 -5.06 0.52 11.32
C HIS A 60 -5.29 -0.16 12.68
N ARG A 61 -5.01 -1.46 12.77
CA ARG A 61 -5.29 -2.28 13.95
C ARG A 61 -4.16 -3.27 14.23
N SER A 62 -4.00 -3.62 15.50
CA SER A 62 -2.99 -4.55 16.02
C SER A 62 -3.30 -6.03 15.79
N LYS A 63 -4.22 -6.36 14.87
CA LYS A 63 -4.64 -7.73 14.57
C LYS A 63 -4.79 -7.91 13.05
N PRO A 64 -4.67 -9.15 12.52
CA PRO A 64 -4.85 -9.40 11.10
C PRO A 64 -6.25 -9.02 10.60
N THR A 65 -6.34 -8.38 9.43
CA THR A 65 -7.59 -7.92 8.83
C THR A 65 -7.69 -8.41 7.39
N ARG A 66 -8.78 -9.11 7.05
CA ARG A 66 -9.03 -9.55 5.66
C ARG A 66 -9.37 -8.35 4.79
N PHE A 67 -8.78 -8.29 3.61
CA PHE A 67 -8.99 -7.28 2.58
C PHE A 67 -9.54 -7.94 1.32
N THR A 68 -10.52 -7.30 0.71
CA THR A 68 -11.04 -7.72 -0.60
C THR A 68 -10.75 -6.62 -1.60
N MET A 69 -10.22 -7.01 -2.77
CA MET A 69 -9.95 -6.06 -3.85
C MET A 69 -11.24 -5.32 -4.23
N PRO A 70 -11.23 -3.97 -4.32
CA PRO A 70 -12.38 -3.22 -4.81
C PRO A 70 -12.81 -3.73 -6.19
N LYS A 71 -14.12 -3.89 -6.41
CA LYS A 71 -14.66 -4.45 -7.67
C LYS A 71 -14.15 -3.72 -8.91
N ALA A 72 -13.99 -2.40 -8.82
CA ALA A 72 -13.48 -1.55 -9.90
C ALA A 72 -12.02 -1.86 -10.32
N LEU A 73 -11.26 -2.57 -9.47
CA LEU A 73 -9.85 -2.87 -9.66
C LEU A 73 -9.57 -4.35 -9.96
N LYS A 74 -10.61 -5.18 -10.04
CA LYS A 74 -10.48 -6.64 -10.11
C LYS A 74 -9.61 -7.11 -11.29
N ASP A 75 -9.75 -6.46 -12.44
CA ASP A 75 -9.05 -6.83 -13.68
C ASP A 75 -7.86 -5.91 -13.98
N VAL A 76 -7.51 -5.02 -13.05
CA VAL A 76 -6.37 -4.11 -13.22
C VAL A 76 -5.08 -4.85 -12.84
N PRO A 77 -4.06 -4.89 -13.72
CA PRO A 77 -2.80 -5.54 -13.41
C PRO A 77 -2.01 -4.71 -12.40
N LEU A 78 -2.15 -5.03 -11.12
CA LEU A 78 -1.47 -4.35 -10.02
C LEU A 78 -0.21 -5.11 -9.56
N LYS A 79 0.87 -4.37 -9.29
CA LYS A 79 2.10 -4.88 -8.67
C LYS A 79 2.34 -4.17 -7.35
N ARG A 80 2.65 -4.93 -6.29
CA ARG A 80 3.07 -4.35 -5.00
C ARG A 80 4.43 -3.67 -5.17
N VAL A 81 4.51 -2.38 -4.85
CA VAL A 81 5.72 -1.56 -4.97
C VAL A 81 6.30 -1.15 -3.62
N LEU A 82 5.48 -1.17 -2.56
CA LEU A 82 5.93 -0.87 -1.20
C LEU A 82 5.11 -1.66 -0.18
N THR A 83 5.77 -2.14 0.87
CA THR A 83 5.16 -2.69 2.08
C THR A 83 6.06 -2.40 3.28
N ASN A 84 5.48 -2.30 4.48
CA ASN A 84 6.22 -2.13 5.73
C ASN A 84 6.43 -3.43 6.52
N VAL A 85 5.98 -4.57 5.98
CA VAL A 85 6.15 -5.89 6.59
C VAL A 85 6.67 -6.90 5.57
N GLU A 86 7.47 -7.85 6.04
CA GLU A 86 7.93 -8.96 5.22
C GLU A 86 6.82 -10.02 5.02
N HIS A 87 6.87 -10.69 3.87
CA HIS A 87 5.99 -11.79 3.54
C HIS A 87 6.77 -13.07 3.29
N GLY A 88 6.35 -14.14 3.93
CA GLY A 88 6.74 -15.50 3.59
C GLY A 88 5.91 -16.05 2.41
N PRO A 89 6.33 -17.19 1.84
CA PRO A 89 5.63 -17.84 0.73
C PRO A 89 4.20 -18.27 1.07
N ASP A 90 3.94 -18.61 2.34
CA ASP A 90 2.65 -19.12 2.82
C ASP A 90 1.73 -18.01 3.37
N ASP A 91 2.18 -16.74 3.36
CA ASP A 91 1.36 -15.64 3.87
C ASP A 91 0.13 -15.41 2.98
N PRO A 92 -1.08 -15.34 3.55
CA PRO A 92 -2.30 -15.08 2.80
C PRO A 92 -2.25 -13.70 2.12
N VAL A 93 -2.44 -13.68 0.80
CA VAL A 93 -2.39 -12.46 -0.01
C VAL A 93 -3.54 -11.51 0.33
N ASP A 94 -4.68 -12.04 0.78
CA ASP A 94 -5.90 -11.27 1.08
C ASP A 94 -6.07 -10.92 2.57
N VAL A 95 -5.03 -11.09 3.39
CA VAL A 95 -5.03 -10.69 4.80
C VAL A 95 -3.86 -9.77 5.07
N LEU A 96 -4.15 -8.59 5.61
CA LEU A 96 -3.12 -7.66 6.09
C LEU A 96 -2.71 -8.05 7.52
N LYS A 97 -1.40 -8.11 7.77
CA LYS A 97 -0.81 -8.23 9.11
C LYS A 97 -1.13 -7.00 9.97
N PRO A 98 -0.95 -7.07 11.31
CA PRO A 98 -1.11 -5.89 12.17
C PRO A 98 -0.32 -4.69 11.67
N PHE A 99 -0.96 -3.51 11.57
CA PHE A 99 -0.34 -2.26 11.10
C PHE A 99 0.31 -2.31 9.71
N GLU A 100 -0.02 -3.31 8.90
CA GLU A 100 0.51 -3.43 7.55
C GLU A 100 -0.07 -2.35 6.63
N VAL A 101 0.80 -1.79 5.79
CA VAL A 101 0.43 -0.92 4.66
C VAL A 101 1.05 -1.49 3.39
N ARG A 102 0.22 -1.67 2.36
CA ARG A 102 0.64 -2.09 1.02
C ARG A 102 0.32 -1.01 0.01
N VAL A 103 1.28 -0.72 -0.85
CA VAL A 103 1.09 0.15 -2.01
C VAL A 103 1.26 -0.69 -3.26
N TYR A 104 0.27 -0.64 -4.12
CA TYR A 104 0.26 -1.27 -5.43
C TYR A 104 0.21 -0.22 -6.52
N GLN A 105 0.91 -0.45 -7.62
CA GLN A 105 0.86 0.38 -8.81
C GLN A 105 0.45 -0.47 -10.01
N ARG A 106 -0.31 0.14 -10.92
CA ARG A 106 -0.62 -0.49 -12.20
C ARG A 106 0.66 -0.77 -12.99
N ARG A 107 0.76 -1.98 -13.53
CA ARG A 107 1.85 -2.38 -14.43
C ARG A 107 1.78 -1.66 -15.77
#